data_AF-A0A453LAI3-F1
#
_entry.id   AF-A0A453LAI3-F1
#
_cell.length_a   1.000
_cell.length_b   1.000
_cell.length_c   1.000
_cell.angle_alpha   90.00
_cell.angle_beta   90.00
_cell.angle_gamma   90.00
#
_symmetry.space_group_name_H-M   'P 1'
#
loop_
_entity.id
_entity.type
_entity.pdbx_description
1 polymer ?
#
loop_
_entity_poly.entity_id
_entity_poly.type
_entity_poly.pdbx_seq_one_letter_code
_entity_poly.pdbx_strand_id
1 'polypeptide(L)'
;EPVLLVSGMGGSVLHARRRSDPKFDLRVWVRILLADLEFKKYLWSLYNAQTGYVESLDDDVEIVVPDDDHGLFAIDVLDPSWVSGLMVASSVNGVQW
;
A
#
# COMPACT_ATOMS: atom_id res chain seq x y z
N GLU A 1 -14.01 20.81 -15.90
CA GLU A 1 -14.50 20.78 -14.51
C GLU A 1 -13.62 19.83 -13.73
N PRO A 2 -13.08 20.19 -12.55
CA PRO A 2 -12.24 19.30 -11.77
C PRO A 2 -13.07 18.16 -11.16
N VAL A 3 -12.47 16.97 -11.04
CA VAL A 3 -13.10 15.78 -10.47
C VAL A 3 -12.24 15.28 -9.30
N LEU A 4 -12.89 14.83 -8.23
CA LEU A 4 -12.26 14.16 -7.10
C LEU A 4 -12.57 12.65 -7.17
N LEU A 5 -11.52 11.84 -7.12
CA LEU A 5 -11.63 10.38 -7.04
C LEU A 5 -11.49 9.94 -5.58
N VAL A 6 -12.34 9.03 -5.14
CA VAL A 6 -12.30 8.44 -3.80
C VAL A 6 -12.25 6.93 -3.96
N SER A 7 -11.16 6.31 -3.50
CA SER A 7 -11.01 4.87 -3.56
C SER A 7 -11.80 4.17 -2.45
N GLY A 8 -12.22 2.93 -2.73
CA GLY A 8 -12.82 2.06 -1.71
C GLY A 8 -11.77 1.43 -0.79
N MET A 9 -12.23 0.58 0.14
CA MET A 9 -11.33 -0.16 1.02
C MET A 9 -10.31 -0.99 0.23
N GLY A 10 -9.03 -0.79 0.52
CA GLY A 10 -7.92 -1.46 -0.15
C GLY A 10 -7.64 -0.97 -1.58
N GLY A 11 -8.37 0.03 -2.08
CA GLY A 11 -8.22 0.58 -3.42
C GLY A 11 -7.12 1.64 -3.56
N SER A 12 -6.19 1.72 -2.62
CA SER A 12 -5.06 2.65 -2.66
C SER A 12 -3.78 1.99 -2.19
N VAL A 13 -2.64 2.41 -2.72
CA VAL A 13 -1.30 2.04 -2.25
C VAL A 13 -1.05 2.62 -0.86
N LEU A 14 -0.40 1.84 0.02
CA LEU A 14 0.07 2.24 1.33
C LEU A 14 1.56 1.95 1.46
N HIS A 15 2.29 2.91 2.03
CA HIS A 15 3.70 2.80 2.36
C HIS A 15 3.90 2.82 3.87
N ALA A 16 4.90 2.10 4.35
CA ALA A 16 5.42 2.20 5.70
C ALA A 16 6.69 3.05 5.66
N ARG A 17 6.67 4.15 6.42
CA ARG A 17 7.81 5.06 6.61
C ARG A 17 8.31 4.95 8.04
N ARG A 18 9.61 5.16 8.25
CA ARG A 18 10.13 5.35 9.61
C ARG A 18 10.27 6.82 9.94
N ARG A 19 9.87 7.19 11.14
CA ARG A 19 10.09 8.54 11.68
C ARG A 19 11.58 8.78 11.91
N SER A 20 12.31 7.77 12.37
CA SER A 20 13.75 7.80 12.61
C SER A 20 14.60 7.83 11.32
N ASP A 21 14.10 7.25 10.23
CA ASP A 21 14.79 7.19 8.93
C ASP A 21 13.85 7.57 7.77
N PRO A 22 13.87 8.84 7.33
CA PRO A 22 13.04 9.31 6.23
C PRO A 22 13.31 8.65 4.88
N LYS A 23 14.45 7.96 4.72
CA LYS A 23 14.81 7.21 3.51
C LYS A 23 14.17 5.81 3.49
N PHE A 24 13.73 5.31 4.65
CA PHE A 24 12.95 4.09 4.71
C PHE A 24 11.54 4.38 4.23
N ASP A 25 11.24 3.95 3.01
CA ASP A 25 9.93 4.04 2.40
C ASP A 25 9.61 2.72 1.69
N LEU A 26 8.74 1.92 2.30
CA LEU A 26 8.42 0.57 1.86
C LEU A 26 6.94 0.46 1.49
N ARG A 27 6.62 0.14 0.24
CA ARG A 27 5.25 -0.24 -0.14
C ARG A 27 4.83 -1.50 0.62
N VAL A 28 3.79 -1.41 1.44
CA VAL A 28 3.24 -2.53 2.22
C VAL A 28 1.91 -3.03 1.67
N TRP A 29 1.22 -2.20 0.89
CA TRP A 29 -0.02 -2.54 0.19
C TRP A 29 -0.13 -1.72 -1.11
N VAL A 30 -0.64 -2.23 -2.23
CA VAL A 30 -0.84 -3.65 -2.54
C VAL A 30 0.50 -4.26 -3.00
N ARG A 31 0.72 -5.53 -2.70
CA ARG A 31 1.85 -6.32 -3.19
C ARG A 31 1.38 -7.73 -3.54
N ILE A 32 1.94 -8.32 -4.60
CA ILE A 32 1.75 -9.74 -4.92
C ILE A 32 2.73 -10.60 -4.10
N LEU A 33 3.99 -10.18 -4.00
CA LEU A 33 5.04 -10.93 -3.30
C LEU A 33 5.19 -10.48 -1.85
N LEU A 34 5.33 -11.46 -0.94
CA LEU A 34 5.50 -11.25 0.50
C LEU A 34 4.40 -10.40 1.16
N ALA A 35 3.23 -10.33 0.53
CA ALA A 35 2.12 -9.48 0.97
C ALA A 35 1.76 -9.75 2.44
N ASP A 36 1.56 -11.01 2.82
CA ASP A 36 1.18 -11.39 4.18
C ASP A 36 2.25 -11.05 5.23
N LEU A 37 3.53 -11.22 4.89
CA LEU A 37 4.64 -10.91 5.80
C LEU A 37 4.70 -9.41 6.10
N GLU A 38 4.72 -8.58 5.06
CA GLU A 38 4.85 -7.13 5.19
C GLU A 38 3.60 -6.51 5.79
N PHE A 39 2.43 -7.04 5.41
CA PHE A 39 1.15 -6.62 6.00
C PHE A 39 1.15 -6.86 7.51
N LYS A 40 1.47 -8.07 7.97
CA LYS A 40 1.49 -8.38 9.41
C LYS A 40 2.54 -7.58 10.16
N LYS A 41 3.68 -7.31 9.52
CA LYS A 41 4.80 -6.61 10.15
C LYS A 41 4.51 -5.12 10.36
N TYR A 42 3.85 -4.46 9.40
CA TYR A 42 3.70 -2.99 9.42
C TYR A 42 2.25 -2.50 9.56
N LEU A 43 1.25 -3.24 9.06
CA LEU A 43 -0.15 -2.80 9.06
C LEU A 43 -0.96 -3.34 10.24
N TRP A 44 -0.45 -4.31 11.00
CA TRP A 44 -1.12 -4.73 12.23
C TRP A 44 -1.12 -3.63 13.27
N SER A 45 -2.25 -3.50 13.95
CA SER A 45 -2.50 -2.49 14.95
C SER A 45 -3.33 -3.09 16.08
N LEU A 46 -3.20 -2.53 17.27
CA LEU A 46 -3.95 -2.96 18.45
C LEU A 46 -5.09 -2.00 18.73
N TYR A 47 -6.25 -2.54 19.03
CA TYR A 47 -7.37 -1.73 19.49
C TYR A 47 -7.22 -1.43 20.99
N ASN A 48 -7.24 -0.15 21.35
CA ASN A 48 -7.22 0.32 22.72
C ASN A 48 -8.66 0.60 23.19
N ALA A 49 -9.18 -0.24 24.09
CA ALA A 49 -10.57 -0.15 24.56
C ALA A 49 -10.82 1.07 25.47
N GLN A 50 -9.77 1.62 26.08
CA GLN A 50 -9.86 2.76 26.98
C GLN A 50 -9.98 4.07 26.19
N THR A 51 -9.24 4.19 25.09
CA THR A 51 -9.23 5.39 24.25
C THR A 51 -10.20 5.29 23.08
N GLY A 52 -10.57 4.08 22.67
CA GLY A 52 -11.40 3.79 21.49
C GLY A 52 -10.65 3.87 20.16
N TYR A 53 -9.33 4.05 20.18
CA TYR A 53 -8.50 4.18 18.99
C TYR A 53 -7.76 2.89 18.66
N VAL A 54 -7.32 2.82 17.40
CA VAL A 54 -6.41 1.79 16.92
C VAL A 54 -4.99 2.37 16.94
N GLU A 55 -4.08 1.66 17.59
CA GLU A 55 -2.71 2.09 17.84
C GLU A 55 -1.74 1.20 17.05
N SER A 56 -0.72 1.84 16.47
CA SER A 56 0.36 1.12 15.76
C SER A 56 1.08 0.17 16.73
N LEU A 57 1.57 -0.95 16.22
CA LEU A 57 2.44 -1.85 16.98
C LEU A 57 3.86 -1.32 17.17
N ASP A 58 4.31 -0.44 16.27
CA ASP A 58 5.63 0.18 16.28
C ASP A 58 5.45 1.69 16.15
N ASP A 59 5.86 2.43 17.19
CA ASP A 59 5.72 3.90 17.27
C ASP A 59 6.63 4.63 16.27
N ASP A 60 7.72 3.99 15.81
CA ASP A 60 8.61 4.56 14.80
C ASP A 60 8.05 4.40 13.38
N VAL A 61 7.07 3.52 13.17
CA VAL A 61 6.46 3.28 11.88
C VAL A 61 5.24 4.17 11.68
N GLU A 62 5.17 4.80 10.52
CA GLU A 62 4.03 5.56 10.05
C GLU A 62 3.52 4.98 8.73
N ILE A 63 2.21 4.75 8.64
CA ILE A 63 1.56 4.30 7.41
C ILE A 63 1.05 5.53 6.66
N VAL A 64 1.52 5.70 5.42
CA VAL A 64 1.22 6.86 4.58
C VAL A 64 0.64 6.42 3.24
N VAL A 65 -0.23 7.25 2.69
CA VAL A 65 -0.63 7.17 1.29
C VAL A 65 0.36 8.01 0.50
N PRO A 66 0.97 7.50 -0.60
CA PRO A 66 1.86 8.31 -1.42
C PRO A 66 1.09 9.46 -2.11
N ASP A 67 1.59 10.69 -1.99
CA ASP A 67 0.95 11.90 -2.52
C ASP A 67 1.42 12.28 -3.94
N ASP A 68 2.23 11.43 -4.58
CA ASP A 68 2.75 11.66 -5.93
C ASP A 68 1.62 11.77 -6.96
N ASP A 69 1.88 12.54 -8.03
CA ASP A 69 0.93 12.78 -9.13
C ASP A 69 -0.46 13.24 -8.65
N HIS A 70 -0.48 14.22 -7.75
CA HIS A 70 -1.72 14.74 -7.14
C HIS A 70 -2.56 13.66 -6.42
N GLY A 71 -1.90 12.61 -5.91
CA GLY A 71 -2.54 11.46 -5.26
C GLY A 71 -3.07 10.39 -6.22
N LEU A 72 -3.00 10.61 -7.54
CA LEU A 72 -3.44 9.64 -8.54
C LEU A 72 -2.55 8.39 -8.57
N PHE A 73 -1.26 8.54 -8.26
CA PHE A 73 -0.33 7.42 -8.19
C PHE A 73 -0.83 6.31 -7.25
N ALA A 74 -1.43 6.68 -6.12
CA ALA A 74 -1.89 5.70 -5.15
C ALA A 74 -3.06 4.84 -5.64
N ILE A 75 -3.81 5.29 -6.66
CA ILE A 75 -5.05 4.65 -7.12
C ILE A 75 -5.00 4.16 -8.58
N ASP A 76 -3.96 4.50 -9.34
CA ASP A 76 -3.81 4.13 -10.75
C ASP A 76 -3.42 2.64 -10.91
N VAL A 77 -2.26 2.25 -10.36
CA VAL A 77 -1.75 0.86 -10.40
C VAL A 77 -1.39 0.39 -9.00
N LEU A 78 -2.18 -0.54 -8.46
CA LEU A 78 -2.07 -0.95 -7.06
C LEU A 78 -0.82 -1.78 -6.72
N ASP A 79 -0.32 -2.62 -7.64
CA ASP A 79 0.99 -3.26 -7.51
C ASP A 79 1.79 -3.15 -8.83
N PRO A 80 2.63 -2.12 -9.00
CA PRO A 80 3.52 -1.98 -10.15
C PRO A 80 4.79 -2.83 -9.99
N SER A 81 4.64 -4.11 -9.63
CA SER A 81 5.75 -5.05 -9.56
C SER A 81 6.10 -5.63 -10.93
N TRP A 82 7.34 -6.10 -11.11
CA TRP A 82 7.73 -6.78 -12.34
C TRP A 82 6.86 -8.02 -12.63
N VAL A 83 6.28 -8.63 -11.58
CA VAL A 83 5.34 -9.75 -11.69
C VAL A 83 4.02 -9.29 -12.33
N SER A 84 3.47 -8.15 -11.92
CA SER A 84 2.25 -7.63 -12.56
C SER A 84 2.50 -7.26 -14.02
N GLY A 85 3.67 -6.70 -14.34
CA GLY A 85 4.11 -6.47 -15.73
C GLY A 85 4.17 -7.76 -16.55
N LEU A 86 4.73 -8.84 -15.98
CA LEU A 86 4.77 -10.15 -16.65
C LEU A 86 3.38 -10.74 -16.85
N MET A 87 2.48 -10.64 -15.86
CA MET A 87 1.10 -11.11 -15.95
C MET A 87 0.31 -10.38 -17.04
N VAL A 88 0.47 -9.06 -17.13
CA VAL A 88 -0.14 -8.26 -18.21
C VAL A 88 0.43 -8.72 -19.56
N ALA A 89 1.76 -8.81 -19.68
CA ALA A 89 2.39 -9.27 -20.93
C ALA A 89 1.96 -10.68 -21.35
N SER A 90 1.80 -11.62 -20.41
CA SER A 90 1.30 -12.97 -20.73
C SER A 90 -0.17 -12.97 -21.14
N SER A 91 -0.98 -12.11 -20.53
CA SER A 91 -2.40 -11.93 -20.90
C SER A 91 -2.54 -11.37 -22.33
N VAL A 92 -1.73 -10.37 -22.70
CA VAL A 92 -1.73 -9.82 -24.07
C VAL A 92 -1.25 -10.85 -25.10
N ASN A 93 -0.37 -11.77 -24.70
CA ASN A 93 0.15 -12.84 -25.56
C ASN A 93 -0.69 -14.13 -25.56
N GLY A 94 -1.86 -14.14 -24.91
CA GLY A 94 -2.81 -15.27 -24.95
C GLY A 94 -2.39 -16.51 -24.16
N VAL A 95 -1.45 -16.38 -23.21
CA VAL A 95 -1.09 -17.48 -22.29
C VAL A 95 -1.94 -17.36 -21.03
N GLN A 96 -2.87 -18.30 -20.85
CA GLN A 96 -3.76 -18.38 -19.70
C GLN A 96 -3.13 -19.27 -18.62
N TRP A 97 -3.01 -18.76 -17.39
CA TRP A 97 -2.66 -19.54 -16.20
C TRP A 97 -3.93 -19.98 -15.46
#